data_AF-A0A259DAS4-F1
#
_entry.id   AF-A0A259DAS4-F1
#
_cell.length_a   1.000
_cell.length_b   1.000
_cell.length_c   1.000
_cell.angle_alpha   90.00
_cell.angle_beta   90.00
_cell.angle_gamma   90.00
#
_symmetry.space_group_name_H-M   'P 1'
#
loop_
_entity.id
_entity.type
_entity.pdbx_description
1 polymer ?
#
loop_
_entity_poly.entity_id
_entity_poly.type
_entity_poly.pdbx_seq_one_letter_code
_entity_poly.pdbx_strand_id
1 'polypeptide(L)'
;MPIFKYKPYYEYSGPTRSDPFRELLSEDEVEQNMKYFYEHMEYAFAGTDAVFKTDDTGTVSIHTEILSEQECDERMKKHLNSLDLFANKIREVKC
;
A
#
# COMPACT_ATOMS: atom_id res chain seq x y z
N MET A 1 -7.08 -18.45 -7.01
CA MET A 1 -7.14 -17.12 -6.37
C MET A 1 -5.84 -16.38 -6.69
N PRO A 2 -5.88 -15.28 -7.45
CA PRO A 2 -4.71 -14.41 -7.58
C PRO A 2 -4.33 -13.88 -6.20
N ILE A 3 -3.01 -13.81 -5.95
CA ILE A 3 -2.44 -13.27 -4.73
C ILE A 3 -1.58 -12.07 -5.15
N PHE A 4 -1.95 -10.89 -4.69
CA PHE A 4 -1.20 -9.67 -4.95
C PHE A 4 -0.43 -9.28 -3.70
N LYS A 5 0.88 -9.07 -3.82
CA LYS A 5 1.77 -8.80 -2.69
C LYS A 5 2.36 -7.39 -2.78
N TYR A 6 2.23 -6.64 -1.70
CA TYR A 6 2.69 -5.25 -1.59
C TYR A 6 3.45 -5.06 -0.28
N LYS A 7 4.58 -4.36 -0.34
CA LYS A 7 5.31 -3.93 0.85
C LYS A 7 5.33 -2.40 0.90
N PRO A 8 4.66 -1.77 1.88
CA PRO A 8 4.64 -0.32 2.00
C PRO A 8 6.02 0.20 2.41
N TYR A 9 6.38 1.40 1.96
CA TYR A 9 7.58 2.10 2.38
C TYR A 9 7.37 3.62 2.29
N TYR A 10 8.16 4.37 3.06
CA TYR A 10 8.24 5.83 2.95
C TYR A 10 9.50 6.23 2.18
N GLU A 11 9.37 7.21 1.30
CA GLU A 11 10.50 7.81 0.58
C GLU A 11 10.27 9.30 0.36
N TYR A 12 11.19 10.13 0.84
CA TYR A 12 11.18 11.57 0.59
C TYR A 12 12.20 11.95 -0.48
N SER A 13 11.69 12.43 -1.61
CA SER A 13 12.49 12.89 -2.76
C SER A 13 12.47 14.42 -2.91
N GLY A 14 11.97 15.14 -1.90
CA GLY A 14 11.78 16.59 -1.95
C GLY A 14 10.48 17.01 -2.64
N PRO A 15 10.25 18.34 -2.72
CA PRO A 15 9.15 18.91 -3.49
C PRO A 15 9.25 18.56 -4.97
N THR A 16 8.09 18.28 -5.58
CA THR A 16 7.99 17.97 -7.02
C THR A 16 7.16 19.04 -7.73
N ARG A 17 7.15 19.04 -9.06
CA ARG A 17 6.27 19.94 -9.81
C ARG A 17 4.77 19.71 -9.50
N SER A 18 4.40 18.46 -9.20
CA SER A 18 3.05 18.06 -8.81
C SER A 18 2.73 18.29 -7.34
N ASP A 19 3.76 18.43 -6.50
CA ASP A 19 3.63 18.69 -5.07
C ASP A 19 4.77 19.62 -4.58
N PRO A 20 4.64 20.93 -4.83
CA PRO A 20 5.71 21.90 -4.59
C PRO A 20 5.88 22.25 -3.12
N PHE A 21 4.96 21.82 -2.25
CA PHE A 21 4.98 22.07 -0.81
C PHE A 21 5.16 20.78 -0.01
N ARG A 22 5.61 19.69 -0.65
CA ARG A 22 5.86 18.43 0.04
C ARG A 22 6.87 18.62 1.16
N GLU A 23 6.51 18.21 2.36
CA GLU A 23 7.37 18.24 3.53
C GLU A 23 7.90 16.85 3.85
N LEU A 24 9.07 16.80 4.49
CA LEU A 24 9.61 15.56 5.04
C LEU A 24 8.79 15.18 6.27
N LEU A 25 8.26 13.95 6.28
CA LEU A 25 7.64 13.39 7.47
C LEU A 25 8.72 13.06 8.51
N SER A 26 8.42 13.35 9.76
CA SER A 26 9.17 12.87 10.91
C SER A 26 9.07 11.34 11.04
N GLU A 27 9.99 10.74 11.78
CA GLU A 27 9.97 9.29 12.03
C GLU A 27 8.65 8.84 12.69
N ASP A 28 8.14 9.61 13.64
CA ASP A 28 6.85 9.35 14.31
C ASP A 28 5.66 9.38 13.32
N GLU A 29 5.65 10.34 12.40
CA GLU A 29 4.61 10.45 11.36
C GLU A 29 4.69 9.27 10.38
N VAL A 30 5.90 8.85 10.01
CA VAL A 30 6.11 7.67 9.15
C VAL A 30 5.58 6.41 9.84
N GLU A 31 5.91 6.20 11.11
CA GLU A 31 5.42 5.05 11.89
C GLU A 31 3.90 5.08 12.05
N GLN A 32 3.33 6.24 12.34
CA GLN A 32 1.89 6.43 12.46
C GLN A 32 1.17 6.14 11.12
N ASN A 33 1.70 6.64 10.01
CA ASN A 33 1.15 6.40 8.69
C ASN A 33 1.26 4.93 8.29
N MET A 34 2.37 4.26 8.60
CA MET A 34 2.50 2.80 8.42
C MET A 34 1.44 2.03 9.21
N LYS A 35 1.22 2.41 10.47
CA LYS A 35 0.19 1.79 11.30
C LYS A 35 -1.21 1.99 10.70
N TYR A 36 -1.54 3.22 10.31
CA TYR A 36 -2.82 3.51 9.66
C TYR A 36 -3.01 2.76 8.35
N PHE A 37 -1.93 2.55 7.58
CA PHE A 37 -2.00 1.76 6.37
C PHE A 37 -2.55 0.36 6.66
N TYR A 38 -2.01 -0.35 7.65
CA TYR A 38 -2.46 -1.70 8.00
C TYR A 38 -3.85 -1.70 8.65
N GLU A 39 -4.13 -0.75 9.54
CA GLU A 39 -5.42 -0.69 10.27
C GLU A 39 -6.59 -0.34 9.35
N HIS A 40 -6.37 0.43 8.29
CA HIS A 40 -7.44 0.95 7.43
C HIS A 40 -7.51 0.32 6.04
N MET A 41 -6.70 -0.69 5.76
CA MET A 41 -6.66 -1.33 4.45
C MET A 41 -7.99 -1.94 4.03
N GLU A 42 -8.70 -2.56 4.97
CA GLU A 42 -10.02 -3.16 4.69
C GLU A 42 -11.02 -2.11 4.17
N TYR A 43 -10.94 -0.86 4.64
CA TYR A 43 -11.80 0.22 4.15
C TYR A 43 -11.49 0.61 2.70
N ALA A 44 -10.23 0.56 2.28
CA ALA A 44 -9.84 0.82 0.89
C ALA A 44 -10.41 -0.24 -0.09
N PHE A 45 -10.68 -1.43 0.42
CA PHE A 45 -11.27 -2.55 -0.30
C PHE A 45 -12.71 -2.84 0.12
N ALA A 46 -13.39 -1.88 0.76
CA ALA A 46 -14.77 -2.04 1.14
C ALA A 46 -15.65 -2.40 -0.07
N GLY A 47 -16.57 -3.35 0.13
CA GLY A 47 -17.45 -3.87 -0.92
C GLY A 47 -16.85 -4.96 -1.80
N THR A 48 -15.69 -5.54 -1.42
CA THR A 48 -15.08 -6.68 -2.12
C THR A 48 -14.93 -7.88 -1.20
N ASP A 49 -14.58 -9.03 -1.77
CA ASP A 49 -14.30 -10.29 -1.07
C ASP A 49 -12.81 -10.41 -0.65
N ALA A 50 -12.07 -9.29 -0.65
CA ALA A 50 -10.64 -9.30 -0.43
C ALA A 50 -10.27 -9.72 1.00
N VAL A 51 -9.37 -10.69 1.11
CA VAL A 51 -8.79 -11.17 2.36
C VAL A 51 -7.34 -10.74 2.43
N PHE A 52 -6.95 -10.14 3.55
CA PHE A 52 -5.61 -9.60 3.77
C PHE A 52 -4.81 -10.49 4.72
N LYS A 53 -3.52 -10.67 4.42
CA LYS A 53 -2.55 -11.30 5.33
C LYS A 53 -1.29 -10.46 5.35
N THR A 54 -0.83 -10.09 6.54
CA THR A 54 0.45 -9.42 6.74
C THR A 54 1.44 -10.41 7.33
N ASP A 55 2.68 -10.43 6.81
CA ASP A 55 3.77 -11.21 7.39
C ASP A 55 4.67 -10.37 8.30
N ASP A 56 5.60 -11.03 9.00
CA ASP A 56 6.53 -10.41 9.94
C ASP A 56 7.49 -9.41 9.26
N THR A 57 7.54 -9.38 7.93
CA THR A 57 8.37 -8.45 7.14
C THR A 57 7.61 -7.19 6.73
N GLY A 58 6.33 -7.08 7.10
CA GLY A 58 5.42 -6.01 6.69
C GLY A 58 4.90 -6.16 5.26
N THR A 59 5.01 -7.35 4.65
CA THR A 59 4.43 -7.59 3.33
C THR A 59 2.96 -7.95 3.49
N VAL A 60 2.10 -7.30 2.71
CA VAL A 60 0.67 -7.58 2.64
C VAL A 60 0.36 -8.43 1.42
N SER A 61 -0.29 -9.56 1.63
CA SER A 61 -0.87 -10.41 0.60
C SER A 61 -2.38 -10.20 0.55
N ILE A 62 -2.90 -9.86 -0.63
CA ILE A 62 -4.32 -9.69 -0.90
C ILE A 62 -4.81 -10.88 -1.71
N HIS A 63 -5.81 -11.57 -1.19
CA HIS A 63 -6.51 -12.68 -1.85
C HIS A 63 -7.91 -12.22 -2.23
N THR A 64 -8.28 -12.31 -3.50
CA THR A 64 -9.61 -11.91 -4.01
C THR A 64 -9.93 -12.74 -5.26
N GLU A 65 -11.21 -13.05 -5.48
CA GLU A 65 -11.65 -13.75 -6.69
C GLU A 65 -12.20 -12.79 -7.75
N ILE A 66 -12.59 -11.58 -7.32
CA ILE A 66 -13.35 -10.63 -8.13
C ILE A 66 -12.46 -9.56 -8.75
N LEU A 67 -11.48 -9.05 -8.00
CA LEU A 67 -10.67 -7.92 -8.46
C LEU A 67 -9.58 -8.35 -9.42
N SER A 68 -9.43 -7.58 -10.50
CA SER A 68 -8.26 -7.65 -11.37
C SER A 68 -7.01 -7.09 -10.67
N GLU A 69 -5.84 -7.43 -11.20
CA GLU A 69 -4.56 -6.89 -10.73
C GLU A 69 -4.51 -5.36 -10.79
N GLN A 70 -5.07 -4.78 -11.85
CA GLN A 70 -5.12 -3.33 -12.04
C GLN A 70 -6.00 -2.64 -11.00
N GLU A 71 -7.18 -3.18 -10.71
CA GLU A 71 -8.07 -2.61 -9.69
C GLU A 71 -7.46 -2.71 -8.29
N CYS A 72 -6.76 -3.81 -7.99
CA CYS A 72 -5.98 -3.95 -6.76
C CYS A 72 -4.88 -2.89 -6.68
N ASP A 73 -4.11 -2.68 -7.76
CA ASP A 73 -3.04 -1.69 -7.81
C ASP A 73 -3.58 -0.26 -7.62
N GLU A 74 -4.69 0.09 -8.27
CA GLU A 74 -5.30 1.42 -8.17
C GLU A 74 -5.83 1.69 -6.75
N ARG A 75 -6.54 0.73 -6.14
CA ARG A 75 -7.02 0.85 -4.76
C ARG A 75 -5.87 0.96 -3.76
N MET A 76 -4.88 0.09 -3.89
CA MET A 76 -3.69 0.08 -3.04
C MET A 76 -2.92 1.40 -3.15
N LYS A 77 -2.68 1.88 -4.37
CA LYS A 77 -2.01 3.16 -4.62
C LYS A 77 -2.79 4.33 -4.00
N LYS A 78 -4.11 4.36 -4.13
CA LYS A 78 -4.94 5.42 -3.54
C LYS A 78 -4.83 5.43 -2.01
N HIS A 79 -4.86 4.25 -1.39
CA HIS A 79 -4.71 4.10 0.06
C HIS A 79 -3.34 4.59 0.55
N LEU A 80 -2.27 4.10 -0.08
CA LEU A 80 -0.89 4.48 0.24
C LEU A 80 -0.63 5.98 0.06
N ASN A 81 -1.05 6.54 -1.08
CA ASN A 81 -0.86 7.95 -1.38
C ASN A 81 -1.59 8.87 -0.39
N SER A 82 -2.69 8.42 0.22
CA SER A 82 -3.38 9.19 1.27
C SER A 82 -2.58 9.33 2.57
N LEU A 83 -1.51 8.54 2.70
CA LEU A 83 -0.61 8.46 3.86
C LEU A 83 0.84 8.88 3.51
N ASP A 84 1.05 9.46 2.31
CA ASP A 84 2.39 9.71 1.72
C ASP A 84 3.30 8.48 1.71
N LEU A 85 2.71 7.30 1.52
CA LEU A 85 3.42 6.03 1.40
C LEU A 85 3.47 5.56 -0.06
N PHE A 86 4.43 4.67 -0.32
CA PHE A 86 4.60 3.95 -1.58
C PHE A 86 4.53 2.45 -1.32
N ALA A 87 4.47 1.63 -2.38
CA ALA A 87 4.60 0.19 -2.23
C ALA A 87 5.48 -0.44 -3.30
N ASN A 88 6.29 -1.40 -2.86
CA ASN A 88 6.96 -2.33 -3.74
C ASN A 88 6.04 -3.52 -4.00
N LYS A 89 5.67 -3.71 -5.27
CA LYS A 89 4.91 -4.88 -5.69
C LYS A 89 5.83 -6.08 -5.82
N ILE A 90 5.57 -7.13 -5.04
CA ILE A 90 6.37 -8.35 -5.06
C ILE A 90 5.76 -9.29 -6.11
N ARG A 91 6.41 -9.39 -7.27
CA ARG A 91 6.06 -10.40 -8.27
C ARG A 91 6.76 -11.70 -7.90
N GLU A 92 6.01 -12.77 -7.68
CA GLU A 92 6.61 -14.10 -7.58
C GLU A 92 7.20 -14.46 -8.95
N VAL A 93 8.53 -14.47 -9.03
CA VAL A 93 9.23 -15.07 -10.16
C VAL A 93 9.01 -16.57 -10.03
N LYS A 94 8.21 -17.15 -10.94
CA LYS A 94 8.19 -18.60 -11.12
C LYS A 94 9.59 -19.01 -11.58
N CYS A 95 10.36 -19.63 -10.70
CA CYS A 95 11.56 -20.38 -11.07
C CYS A 95 11.19 -21.60 -11.93
#